data_AF-A0A9D2RJC5-F1
#
_entry.id   AF-A0A9D2RJC5-F1
#
_cell.length_a   1.000
_cell.length_b   1.000
_cell.length_c   1.000
_cell.angle_alpha   90.00
_cell.angle_beta   90.00
_cell.angle_gamma   90.00
#
_symmetry.space_group_name_H-M   'P 1'
#
loop_
_entity.id
_entity.type
_entity.pdbx_description
1 polymer ?
#
loop_
_entity_poly.entity_id
_entity_poly.type
_entity_poly.pdbx_seq_one_letter_code
_entity_poly.pdbx_strand_id
1 'polypeptide(L)'
;MSYIIPLFLGLFVLIVHAVFYYHDKAVLNAAASETAVLGAQAVRREGAEYDLEGFFRERTDGRLIWMTGLSVDVSETDREIRVEASARRSIMELSVCQKARIVRPEEKLRMTAEVG
;
A
#
# COMPACT_ATOMS: atom_id res chain seq x y z
N MET A 1 21.15 28.15 -31.42
CA MET A 1 19.82 27.54 -31.66
C MET A 1 19.91 26.00 -31.71
N SER A 2 20.50 25.35 -30.71
CA SER A 2 20.62 23.87 -30.64
C SER A 2 20.25 23.29 -29.26
N TYR A 3 19.90 24.13 -28.29
CA TYR A 3 19.63 23.70 -26.91
C TYR A 3 18.15 23.39 -26.65
N ILE A 4 17.24 23.82 -27.53
CA ILE A 4 15.79 23.62 -27.36
C ILE A 4 15.43 22.13 -27.48
N ILE A 5 16.00 21.41 -28.46
CA ILE A 5 15.71 19.99 -28.67
C ILE A 5 16.24 19.14 -27.50
N PRO A 6 17.50 19.28 -27.04
CA PRO A 6 17.98 18.59 -25.85
C PRO A 6 17.18 18.92 -24.58
N LEU A 7 16.80 20.18 -24.40
CA LEU A 7 15.97 20.61 -23.26
C LEU A 7 14.58 19.94 -23.28
N PHE A 8 13.93 19.94 -24.44
CA PHE A 8 12.62 19.34 -24.63
C PHE A 8 12.65 17.82 -24.38
N LEU A 9 13.63 17.12 -24.94
CA LEU A 9 13.81 15.69 -24.71
C LEU A 9 14.09 15.38 -23.24
N GLY A 10 14.95 16.19 -22.59
CA GLY A 10 15.21 16.07 -21.16
C GLY A 10 13.94 16.24 -20.32
N LEU A 11 13.15 17.27 -20.61
CA LEU A 11 11.87 17.52 -19.95
C LEU A 11 10.88 16.36 -20.16
N PHE A 12 10.79 15.83 -21.38
CA PHE A 12 9.94 14.69 -21.69
C PHE A 12 10.33 13.45 -20.86
N VAL A 13 11.63 13.14 -20.79
CA VAL A 13 12.13 12.03 -19.97
C VAL A 13 11.80 12.25 -18.50
N LEU A 14 11.98 13.46 -17.96
CA LEU A 14 11.62 13.78 -16.58
C LEU A 14 10.12 13.58 -16.30
N ILE A 15 9.25 14.03 -17.21
CA ILE A 15 7.80 13.85 -17.08
C ILE A 15 7.45 12.35 -17.07
N VAL A 16 8.04 11.56 -17.96
CA VAL A 16 7.83 10.10 -18.00
C VAL A 16 8.23 9.46 -16.66
N HIS A 17 9.38 9.84 -16.09
CA HIS A 17 9.83 9.33 -14.78
C HIS A 17 8.87 9.73 -13.65
N ALA A 18 8.37 10.96 -13.66
CA ALA A 18 7.40 11.43 -12.67
C ALA A 18 6.07 10.66 -12.78
N VAL A 19 5.56 10.43 -13.99
CA VAL A 19 4.32 9.66 -14.21
C VAL A 19 4.48 8.24 -13.67
N PHE A 20 5.58 7.55 -13.99
CA PHE A 20 5.82 6.20 -13.48
C PHE A 20 5.98 6.17 -11.96
N TYR A 21 6.63 7.17 -11.36
CA TYR A 21 6.72 7.27 -9.91
C TYR A 21 5.34 7.34 -9.24
N TYR A 22 4.45 8.20 -9.74
CA TYR A 22 3.10 8.34 -9.18
C TYR A 22 2.20 7.14 -9.51
N HIS A 23 2.36 6.54 -10.68
CA HIS A 23 1.70 5.29 -11.06
C HIS A 23 2.01 4.18 -10.06
N ASP A 24 3.31 3.92 -9.83
CA ASP A 24 3.76 2.89 -8.90
C ASP A 24 3.29 3.19 -7.47
N LYS A 25 3.38 4.45 -7.04
CA LYS A 25 2.86 4.89 -5.76
C LYS A 25 1.37 4.56 -5.60
N ALA A 26 0.55 4.79 -6.62
CA ALA A 26 -0.87 4.49 -6.57
C ALA A 26 -1.14 2.98 -6.48
N VAL A 27 -0.42 2.17 -7.25
CA VAL A 27 -0.54 0.70 -7.23
C VAL A 27 -0.17 0.13 -5.86
N LEU A 28 0.99 0.53 -5.31
CA LEU A 28 1.43 0.05 -4.00
C LEU A 28 0.51 0.54 -2.89
N ASN A 29 0.03 1.77 -2.97
CA ASN A 29 -0.89 2.32 -1.97
C ASN A 29 -2.24 1.59 -1.96
N ALA A 30 -2.76 1.25 -3.13
CA ALA A 30 -3.97 0.44 -3.25
C ALA A 30 -3.78 -0.96 -2.63
N ALA A 31 -2.71 -1.66 -3.04
CA ALA A 31 -2.39 -2.97 -2.48
C ALA A 31 -2.21 -2.94 -0.96
N ALA A 32 -1.50 -1.94 -0.42
CA ALA A 32 -1.28 -1.77 1.01
C ALA A 32 -2.60 -1.50 1.75
N SER A 33 -3.48 -0.68 1.18
CA SER A 33 -4.78 -0.36 1.78
C SER A 33 -5.70 -1.58 1.85
N GLU A 34 -5.74 -2.39 0.78
CA GLU A 34 -6.55 -3.61 0.75
C GLU A 34 -6.01 -4.66 1.72
N THR A 35 -4.69 -4.81 1.79
CA THR A 35 -4.03 -5.73 2.72
C THR A 35 -4.30 -5.32 4.18
N ALA A 36 -4.23 -4.03 4.49
CA ALA A 36 -4.52 -3.52 5.83
C ALA A 36 -5.98 -3.79 6.24
N VAL A 37 -6.93 -3.54 5.34
CA VAL A 37 -8.36 -3.81 5.60
C VAL A 37 -8.62 -5.31 5.75
N LEU A 38 -8.03 -6.13 4.89
CA LEU A 38 -8.14 -7.58 4.97
C LEU A 38 -7.60 -8.11 6.30
N GLY A 39 -6.42 -7.63 6.74
CA GLY A 39 -5.87 -7.97 8.05
C GLY A 39 -6.82 -7.58 9.19
N ALA A 40 -7.37 -6.35 9.16
CA ALA A 40 -8.31 -5.92 10.20
C ALA A 40 -9.60 -6.74 10.23
N GLN A 41 -10.03 -7.29 9.08
CA GLN A 41 -11.15 -8.23 8.99
C GLN A 41 -10.78 -9.65 9.43
N ALA A 42 -9.57 -10.11 9.11
CA ALA A 42 -9.09 -11.44 9.51
C ALA A 42 -9.04 -11.57 11.04
N VAL A 43 -8.56 -10.55 11.76
CA VAL A 43 -8.54 -10.54 13.24
C VAL A 43 -9.94 -10.68 13.85
N ARG A 44 -10.99 -10.18 13.18
CA ARG A 44 -12.37 -10.37 13.65
C ARG A 44 -12.89 -11.78 13.44
N ARG A 45 -12.41 -12.46 12.41
CA ARG A 45 -12.85 -13.79 12.03
C ARG A 45 -11.96 -14.79 12.77
N GLU A 46 -12.17 -14.90 14.07
CA GLU A 46 -11.40 -15.76 14.99
C GLU A 46 -11.05 -17.11 14.33
N GLY A 47 -9.78 -17.32 13.97
CA GLY A 47 -9.26 -18.62 13.50
C GLY A 47 -8.71 -18.70 12.07
N ALA A 48 -8.63 -17.61 11.29
CA ALA A 48 -7.97 -17.63 9.98
C ALA A 48 -6.61 -16.91 10.03
N GLU A 49 -5.52 -17.68 10.09
CA GLU A 49 -4.18 -17.16 9.81
C GLU A 49 -4.12 -16.78 8.32
N TYR A 50 -3.96 -15.49 8.04
CA TYR A 50 -3.97 -14.95 6.69
C TYR A 50 -2.55 -14.49 6.32
N ASP A 51 -2.03 -14.99 5.20
CA ASP A 51 -0.76 -14.52 4.65
C ASP A 51 -0.96 -13.15 3.99
N LEU A 52 -0.82 -12.08 4.78
CA LEU A 52 -1.01 -10.70 4.35
C LEU A 52 0.11 -10.24 3.40
N GLU A 53 1.33 -10.72 3.59
CA GLU A 53 2.44 -10.42 2.67
C GLU A 53 2.25 -11.10 1.32
N GLY A 54 1.85 -12.37 1.32
CA GLY A 54 1.48 -13.12 0.12
C GLY A 54 0.35 -12.45 -0.64
N PHE A 55 -0.71 -12.01 0.06
CA PHE A 55 -1.80 -11.26 -0.53
C PHE A 55 -1.31 -9.96 -1.17
N PHE A 56 -0.47 -9.18 -0.48
CA PHE A 56 0.10 -7.96 -1.05
C PHE A 56 0.91 -8.24 -2.32
N ARG A 57 1.70 -9.31 -2.32
CA ARG A 57 2.48 -9.75 -3.50
C ARG A 57 1.57 -10.15 -4.64
N GLU A 58 0.51 -10.91 -4.41
CA GLU A 58 -0.46 -11.28 -5.44
C GLU A 58 -1.14 -10.03 -6.06
N ARG A 59 -1.45 -9.02 -5.25
CA ARG A 59 -2.08 -7.78 -5.74
C ARG A 59 -1.14 -6.90 -6.56
N THR A 60 0.16 -7.02 -6.33
CA THR A 60 1.21 -6.30 -7.07
C THR A 60 1.78 -7.10 -8.24
N ASP A 61 1.60 -8.42 -8.24
CA ASP A 61 2.04 -9.29 -9.34
C ASP A 61 1.24 -9.01 -10.63
N GLY A 62 1.93 -9.12 -11.76
CA GLY A 62 1.39 -8.78 -13.08
C GLY A 62 1.04 -7.29 -13.29
N ARG A 63 1.30 -6.40 -12.32
CA ARG A 63 1.18 -4.94 -12.50
C ARG A 63 2.46 -4.38 -13.13
N LEU A 64 2.31 -3.32 -13.91
CA LEU A 64 3.44 -2.58 -14.45
C LEU A 64 4.05 -1.70 -13.34
N ILE A 65 4.95 -2.26 -12.55
CA ILE A 65 5.71 -1.52 -11.53
C ILE A 65 7.09 -1.21 -12.10
N TRP A 66 7.40 0.08 -12.22
CA TRP A 66 8.67 0.55 -12.72
C TRP A 66 9.78 0.53 -11.65
N MET A 67 9.44 0.68 -10.37
CA MET A 67 10.34 0.54 -9.24
C MET A 67 10.81 -0.91 -9.02
N THR A 68 11.99 -1.06 -8.42
CA THR A 68 12.60 -2.37 -8.13
C THR A 68 12.77 -2.58 -6.63
N GLY A 69 13.08 -3.82 -6.21
CA GLY A 69 13.36 -4.12 -4.81
C GLY A 69 12.17 -3.84 -3.89
N LEU A 70 10.98 -4.24 -4.31
CA LEU A 70 9.76 -4.11 -3.50
C LEU A 70 9.92 -4.91 -2.21
N SER A 71 9.89 -4.22 -1.08
CA SER A 71 9.85 -4.79 0.26
C SER A 71 8.50 -4.44 0.88
N VAL A 72 7.91 -5.41 1.57
CA VAL A 72 6.67 -5.21 2.35
C VAL A 72 6.94 -5.62 3.79
N ASP A 73 6.45 -4.84 4.73
CA ASP A 73 6.45 -5.11 6.16
C ASP A 73 5.02 -4.95 6.67
N VAL A 74 4.51 -6.00 7.31
CA VAL A 74 3.17 -6.00 7.90
C VAL A 74 3.34 -6.10 9.41
N SER A 75 2.87 -5.06 10.11
CA SER A 75 2.84 -5.02 11.58
C SER A 75 1.40 -5.05 12.08
N GLU A 76 1.12 -6.04 12.92
CA GLU A 76 -0.16 -6.20 13.60
C GLU A 76 -0.05 -5.73 15.06
N THR A 77 -1.06 -4.99 15.51
CA THR A 77 -1.25 -4.60 16.92
C THR A 77 -2.71 -4.82 17.26
N ASP A 78 -3.05 -4.99 18.54
CA ASP A 78 -4.43 -5.19 19.05
C ASP A 78 -5.48 -4.18 18.55
N ARG A 79 -5.05 -3.02 18.02
CA ARG A 79 -5.93 -1.92 17.59
C ARG A 79 -5.83 -1.58 16.11
N GLU A 80 -4.72 -1.90 15.45
CA GLU A 80 -4.49 -1.52 14.06
C GLU A 80 -3.58 -2.52 13.34
N ILE A 81 -3.85 -2.71 12.05
CA ILE A 81 -2.94 -3.35 11.11
C ILE A 81 -2.24 -2.23 10.33
N ARG A 82 -0.91 -2.31 10.24
CA ARG A 82 -0.09 -1.41 9.46
C ARG A 82 0.63 -2.21 8.37
N VAL A 83 0.54 -1.71 7.15
CA VAL A 83 1.23 -2.27 5.99
C VAL A 83 2.12 -1.18 5.43
N GLU A 84 3.43 -1.43 5.48
CA GLU A 84 4.45 -0.56 4.90
C GLU A 84 5.05 -1.26 3.69
N ALA A 85 5.11 -0.56 2.57
CA ALA A 85 5.77 -1.07 1.38
C ALA A 85 6.76 -0.03 0.86
N SER A 86 7.97 -0.48 0.56
CA SER A 86 9.05 0.35 0.04
C SER A 86 9.59 -0.23 -1.25
N ALA A 87 10.00 0.65 -2.16
CA ALA A 87 10.63 0.26 -3.41
C ALA A 87 11.68 1.32 -3.78
N ARG A 88 12.76 0.87 -4.42
CA ARG A 88 13.89 1.74 -4.77
C ARG A 88 14.37 1.48 -6.18
N ARG A 89 14.68 2.55 -6.91
CA ARG A 89 15.33 2.48 -8.22
C ARG A 89 16.32 3.63 -8.37
N SER A 90 17.61 3.30 -8.48
CA SER A 90 18.70 4.28 -8.59
C SER A 90 18.66 5.31 -7.44
N ILE A 91 18.36 6.58 -7.75
CA ILE A 91 18.27 7.69 -6.79
C ILE A 91 16.84 7.90 -6.26
N MET A 92 15.85 7.18 -6.80
CA MET A 92 14.45 7.32 -6.44
C MET A 92 14.06 6.28 -5.39
N GLU A 93 13.38 6.73 -4.36
CA GLU A 93 12.83 5.91 -3.29
C GLU A 93 11.35 6.22 -3.13
N LEU A 94 10.56 5.16 -2.94
CA LEU A 94 9.13 5.21 -2.74
C LEU A 94 8.80 4.41 -1.49
N SER A 95 8.16 5.05 -0.51
CA SER A 95 7.57 4.38 0.65
C SER A 95 6.09 4.75 0.72
N VAL A 96 5.25 3.74 0.98
CA VAL A 96 3.83 3.88 1.26
C VAL A 96 3.52 3.19 2.59
N CYS A 97 2.69 3.83 3.41
CA CYS A 97 2.24 3.27 4.68
C CYS A 97 0.71 3.39 4.73
N GLN A 98 0.05 2.26 4.92
CA GLN A 98 -1.40 2.20 5.10
C GLN A 98 -1.72 1.56 6.45
N LYS A 99 -2.79 2.06 7.07
CA LYS A 99 -3.24 1.61 8.39
C LYS A 99 -4.74 1.35 8.36
N ALA A 100 -5.17 0.26 8.97
CA ALA A 100 -6.57 -0.04 9.20
C ALA A 100 -6.80 -0.33 10.68
N ARG A 101 -7.82 0.30 11.27
CA ARG A 101 -8.16 0.05 12.68
C ARG A 101 -9.00 -1.23 12.79
N ILE A 102 -8.66 -2.04 13.79
CA ILE A 102 -9.43 -3.20 14.19
C ILE A 102 -10.60 -2.68 15.03
N VAL A 103 -11.73 -2.46 14.37
CA VAL A 103 -12.98 -2.03 15.01
C VAL A 103 -13.78 -3.25 15.44
N ARG A 104 -14.42 -3.25 16.62
CA ARG A 104 -15.37 -4.29 17.07
C ARG A 104 -16.76 -3.66 17.25
N PRO A 105 -17.64 -3.66 16.22
CA PRO A 105 -18.93 -2.98 16.27
C PRO A 105 -19.89 -3.73 17.20
N GLU A 106 -19.74 -5.04 17.28
CA GLU A 106 -20.62 -5.95 18.00
C GLU A 106 -20.60 -5.66 19.51
N GLU A 107 -19.41 -5.40 20.08
CA GLU A 107 -19.24 -4.97 21.47
C GLU A 107 -19.95 -3.62 21.72
N LYS A 108 -19.81 -2.65 20.80
CA LYS A 108 -20.48 -1.35 20.90
C LYS A 108 -22.00 -1.44 20.79
N LEU A 109 -22.51 -2.29 19.90
CA LEU A 109 -23.95 -2.50 19.72
C LEU A 109 -24.56 -3.19 20.94
N ARG A 110 -23.86 -4.18 21.51
CA ARG A 110 -24.30 -4.88 22.73
C ARG A 110 -24.35 -3.96 23.96
N MET A 111 -23.35 -3.11 24.16
CA MET A 111 -23.39 -2.09 25.23
C MET A 111 -24.56 -1.12 25.09
N THR A 112 -24.96 -0.79 23.86
CA THR A 112 -26.09 0.10 23.60
C THR A 112 -27.43 -0.60 23.85
N ALA A 113 -27.50 -1.91 23.60
CA ALA A 113 -28.69 -2.73 23.83
C ALA A 113 -28.91 -3.10 25.30
N GLU A 114 -27.86 -3.18 26.13
CA GLU A 114 -27.97 -3.48 27.57
C GLU A 114 -28.34 -2.25 28.43
N VAL A 115 -28.27 -1.02 27.89
CA VAL A 115 -28.49 0.24 28.62
C VAL A 115 -29.84 0.92 28.26
N GLY A 116 -30.55 0.42 27.25
CA GLY A 116 -31.90 0.87 26.87
C GLY A 116 -33.00 -0.01 27.44
#